data_AF-A0A2N1UJF0-F1
#
_entry.id   AF-A0A2N1UJF0-F1
#
_cell.length_a   1.000
_cell.length_b   1.000
_cell.length_c   1.000
_cell.angle_alpha   90.00
_cell.angle_beta   90.00
_cell.angle_gamma   90.00
#
_symmetry.space_group_name_H-M   'P 1'
#
loop_
_entity.id
_entity.type
_entity.pdbx_description
1 polymer ?
#
loop_
_entity_poly.entity_id
_entity_poly.type
_entity_poly.pdbx_seq_one_letter_code
_entity_poly.pdbx_strand_id
1 'polypeptide(L)'
;MQNLTSKKSLVNVLGVVYVHTKTSDGGDLYLTRFAEPYAEHFEIDNWYERNWFNEHKIRLIGTSSVYRVPTKEINGESLDLVVKNCRVGEDVPIETHTLQEFCDAEFNSPWEEFALVMEMQEGLYGPREIKVKTQQPLAIYVPPEKMQPWQSGRSRSKINRIRAKTPGIDLDILKQYKLIYKWIKGKNLPEVFERIDMDDEEITRHLKAINYQALSALGRKGYLVADMKPEHIIFSEADALRIEETGRSQNNIDAYKRQVELLYQLIKDGHYSVVDYELLLRTVEHDNEVKNSRRHHYLDDQRDRFKPTSLPAHLKRIEIFGVPYIYGHAESTGGHLWVVGENARLFDYFLPERWRKTPSLKLSDKKEVFYTITKDNIHLVWKTSR
;
A
#
# COMPACT_ATOMS: atom_id res chain seq x y z
N MET A 1 11.94 5.23 37.42
CA MET A 1 10.98 4.95 36.33
C MET A 1 11.71 4.10 35.30
N GLN A 2 11.37 2.81 35.21
CA GLN A 2 11.97 1.91 34.22
C GLN A 2 11.43 2.29 32.83
N ASN A 3 12.33 2.64 31.90
CA ASN A 3 12.01 2.76 30.49
C ASN A 3 11.49 1.39 30.02
N LEU A 4 10.18 1.27 29.83
CA LEU A 4 9.57 0.23 29.01
C LEU A 4 10.02 0.50 27.58
N THR A 5 11.21 0.03 27.21
CA THR A 5 11.61 -0.07 25.81
C THR A 5 10.56 -0.92 25.11
N SER A 6 9.66 -0.27 24.37
CA SER A 6 8.66 -0.96 23.55
C SER A 6 9.38 -1.98 22.68
N LYS A 7 8.97 -3.25 22.79
CA LYS A 7 9.64 -4.36 22.11
C LYS A 7 9.42 -4.19 20.61
N LYS A 8 10.46 -3.77 19.90
CA LYS A 8 10.45 -3.68 18.43
C LYS A 8 10.60 -5.07 17.82
N SER A 9 9.78 -5.38 16.84
CA SER A 9 9.91 -6.58 16.00
C SER A 9 9.95 -6.19 14.52
N LEU A 10 10.57 -7.03 13.70
CA LEU A 10 10.52 -6.87 12.24
C LEU A 10 9.48 -7.82 11.69
N VAL A 11 8.57 -7.30 10.87
CA VAL A 11 7.49 -8.05 10.23
C VAL A 11 7.56 -7.84 8.72
N ASN A 12 7.51 -8.92 7.94
CA ASN A 12 7.42 -8.84 6.48
C ASN A 12 6.00 -9.21 6.05
N VAL A 13 5.32 -8.28 5.40
CA VAL A 13 3.95 -8.50 4.90
C VAL A 13 3.85 -8.04 3.46
N LEU A 14 3.44 -8.96 2.60
CA LEU A 14 3.38 -8.78 1.15
C LEU A 14 4.71 -8.31 0.52
N GLY A 15 5.85 -8.68 1.10
CA GLY A 15 7.17 -8.26 0.62
C GLY A 15 7.63 -6.90 1.15
N VAL A 16 6.79 -6.20 1.93
CA VAL A 16 7.19 -4.97 2.62
C VAL A 16 7.64 -5.32 4.03
N VAL A 17 8.84 -4.88 4.39
CA VAL A 17 9.38 -5.01 5.74
C VAL A 17 8.97 -3.81 6.57
N TYR A 18 8.41 -4.09 7.75
CA TYR A 18 7.99 -3.11 8.73
C TYR A 18 8.75 -3.28 10.04
N VAL A 19 9.09 -2.15 10.68
CA VAL A 19 9.37 -2.12 12.11
C VAL A 19 8.03 -2.01 12.84
N HIS A 20 7.65 -3.06 13.56
CA HIS A 20 6.45 -3.09 14.38
C HIS A 20 6.78 -2.73 15.83
N THR A 21 6.01 -1.81 16.39
CA THR A 21 6.12 -1.38 17.79
C THR A 21 4.73 -1.19 18.40
N LYS A 22 4.64 -1.37 19.72
CA LYS A 22 3.48 -0.94 20.50
C LYS A 22 3.58 0.56 20.79
N THR A 23 2.48 1.27 20.62
CA THR A 23 2.37 2.70 20.90
C THR A 23 1.99 2.97 22.35
N SER A 24 2.23 4.19 22.83
CA SER A 24 1.97 4.61 24.21
C SER A 24 0.50 4.47 24.66
N ASP A 25 -0.43 4.55 23.70
CA ASP A 25 -1.87 4.35 23.91
C ASP A 25 -2.30 2.86 23.86
N GLY A 26 -1.38 1.93 23.56
CA GLY A 26 -1.67 0.50 23.46
C GLY A 26 -2.02 0.00 22.06
N GLY A 27 -1.99 0.86 21.04
CA GLY A 27 -2.14 0.50 19.63
C GLY A 27 -0.93 -0.22 19.03
N ASP A 28 -0.99 -0.44 17.71
CA ASP A 28 0.10 -1.02 16.91
C ASP A 28 0.56 -0.04 15.83
N LEU A 29 1.87 0.14 15.69
CA LEU A 29 2.48 0.99 14.66
C LEU A 29 3.45 0.17 13.81
N TYR A 30 3.28 0.24 12.50
CA TYR A 30 4.10 -0.44 11.50
C TYR A 30 4.80 0.62 10.64
N LEU A 31 6.09 0.82 10.85
CA LEU A 31 6.90 1.80 10.12
C LEU A 31 7.55 1.13 8.90
N THR A 32 7.46 1.75 7.72
CA THR A 32 8.25 1.33 6.56
C THR A 32 9.70 1.82 6.69
N ARG A 33 10.57 1.36 5.78
CA ARG A 33 11.94 1.89 5.64
C ARG A 33 12.01 3.41 5.43
N PHE A 34 10.94 4.03 4.92
CA PHE A 34 10.90 5.48 4.69
C PHE A 34 10.64 6.27 5.96
N ALA A 35 9.97 5.65 6.95
CA ALA A 35 9.65 6.28 8.23
C ALA A 35 10.66 5.97 9.33
N GLU A 36 11.43 4.88 9.21
CA GLU A 36 12.42 4.47 10.22
C GLU A 36 13.37 5.62 10.66
N PRO A 37 13.96 6.43 9.75
CA PRO A 37 14.84 7.54 10.16
C PRO A 37 14.14 8.60 11.01
N TYR A 38 12.80 8.65 10.95
CA TYR A 38 11.95 9.63 11.61
C TYR A 38 11.06 8.98 12.67
N ALA A 39 11.43 7.81 13.21
CA ALA A 39 10.55 7.02 14.09
C ALA A 39 9.95 7.83 15.26
N GLU A 40 10.70 8.76 15.84
CA GLU A 40 10.24 9.62 16.94
C GLU A 40 9.03 10.49 16.54
N HIS A 41 8.95 10.93 15.28
CA HIS A 41 7.82 11.72 14.77
C HIS A 41 6.50 10.93 14.76
N PHE A 42 6.56 9.59 14.74
CA PHE A 42 5.39 8.73 14.68
C PHE A 42 4.91 8.24 16.05
N GLU A 43 5.60 8.61 17.13
CA GLU A 43 5.05 8.45 18.48
C GLU A 43 3.72 9.20 18.58
N ILE A 44 2.72 8.60 19.21
CA ILE A 44 1.33 9.11 19.20
C ILE A 44 1.26 10.54 19.72
N ASP A 45 2.06 10.85 20.73
CA ASP A 45 2.15 12.17 21.34
C ASP A 45 2.57 13.27 20.36
N ASN A 46 3.21 12.91 19.25
CA ASN A 46 3.77 13.84 18.27
C ASN A 46 2.85 14.12 17.08
N TRP A 47 1.77 13.37 16.87
CA TRP A 47 0.89 13.63 15.72
C TRP A 47 -0.57 13.23 15.92
N TYR A 48 -0.86 12.19 16.71
CA TYR A 48 -2.22 11.65 16.88
C TYR A 48 -2.81 11.87 18.28
N GLU A 49 -2.05 12.47 19.20
CA GLU A 49 -2.59 12.97 20.47
C GLU A 49 -3.81 13.86 20.20
N ARG A 50 -4.85 13.65 20.99
CA ARG A 50 -6.20 14.18 20.72
C ARG A 50 -6.22 15.69 20.56
N ASN A 51 -5.54 16.44 21.43
CA ASN A 51 -5.54 17.89 21.35
C ASN A 51 -4.75 18.36 20.13
N TRP A 52 -3.52 17.84 19.96
CA TRP A 52 -2.67 18.16 18.81
C TRP A 52 -3.37 17.88 17.47
N PHE A 53 -3.88 16.66 17.30
CA PHE A 53 -4.51 16.22 16.06
C PHE A 53 -5.76 17.05 15.74
N ASN A 54 -6.61 17.36 16.72
CA ASN A 54 -7.82 18.14 16.46
C ASN A 54 -7.55 19.60 16.16
N GLU A 55 -6.50 20.18 16.76
CA GLU A 55 -6.09 21.57 16.52
C GLU A 55 -5.40 21.74 15.16
N HIS A 56 -4.56 20.78 14.76
CA HIS A 56 -3.68 20.94 13.60
C HIS A 56 -4.13 20.21 12.33
N LYS A 57 -5.13 19.31 12.41
CA LYS A 57 -5.60 18.60 11.21
C LYS A 57 -6.31 19.54 10.25
N ILE A 58 -5.95 19.43 8.99
CA ILE A 58 -6.63 20.09 7.88
C ILE A 58 -7.29 18.99 7.05
N ARG A 59 -8.62 19.02 6.95
CA ARG A 59 -9.35 18.08 6.10
C ARG A 59 -9.06 18.40 4.63
N LEU A 60 -8.60 17.42 3.87
CA LEU A 60 -8.38 17.56 2.44
C LEU A 60 -9.70 17.40 1.68
N ILE A 61 -9.82 18.09 0.54
CA ILE A 61 -11.00 18.01 -0.34
C ILE A 61 -11.11 16.58 -0.87
N GLY A 62 -12.33 16.01 -0.80
CA GLY A 62 -12.62 14.65 -1.25
C GLY A 62 -13.75 14.00 -0.47
N THR A 63 -14.15 12.82 -0.92
CA THR A 63 -15.24 12.01 -0.31
C THR A 63 -14.75 11.21 0.89
N SER A 64 -13.45 10.92 0.97
CA SER A 64 -12.84 10.15 2.05
C SER A 64 -12.42 11.03 3.24
N SER A 65 -12.21 10.40 4.40
CA SER A 65 -11.69 11.06 5.60
C SER A 65 -10.16 11.12 5.55
N VAL A 66 -9.64 12.09 4.79
CA VAL A 66 -8.20 12.34 4.63
C VAL A 66 -7.83 13.68 5.26
N TYR A 67 -6.76 13.68 6.04
CA TYR A 67 -6.28 14.86 6.75
C TYR A 67 -4.81 15.08 6.46
N ARG A 68 -4.42 16.35 6.26
CA ARG A 68 -3.03 16.78 6.43
C ARG A 68 -2.82 17.13 7.90
N VAL A 69 -1.76 16.63 8.50
CA VAL A 69 -1.42 16.87 9.91
C VAL A 69 0.09 17.05 10.05
N PRO A 70 0.58 18.18 10.58
CA PRO A 70 1.99 18.31 10.92
C PRO A 70 2.30 17.52 12.19
N THR A 71 3.50 16.95 12.27
CA THR A 71 4.02 16.43 13.55
C THR A 71 4.47 17.58 14.43
N LYS A 72 4.55 17.35 15.74
CA LYS A 72 5.34 18.20 16.64
C LYS A 72 6.76 18.31 16.11
N GLU A 73 7.41 19.41 16.47
CA GLU A 73 8.80 19.65 16.14
C GLU A 73 9.70 18.72 16.96
N ILE A 74 10.57 18.00 16.28
CA ILE A 74 11.59 17.14 16.88
C ILE A 74 12.90 17.51 16.22
N ASN A 75 13.89 17.90 17.03
CA ASN A 75 15.21 18.34 16.55
C ASN A 75 15.17 19.43 15.46
N GLY A 76 14.21 20.37 15.55
CA GLY A 76 14.07 21.45 14.57
C GLY A 76 13.32 21.08 13.29
N GLU A 77 12.86 19.84 13.15
CA GLU A 77 12.13 19.36 11.98
C GLU A 77 10.67 19.04 12.36
N SER A 78 9.73 19.30 11.45
CA SER A 78 8.35 18.84 11.52
C SER A 78 7.99 18.20 10.19
N LEU A 79 7.29 17.07 10.24
CA LEU A 79 6.83 16.36 9.05
C LEU A 79 5.37 16.68 8.77
N ASP A 80 5.05 17.01 7.51
CA ASP A 80 3.67 17.05 7.04
C ASP A 80 3.21 15.64 6.65
N LEU A 81 2.23 15.11 7.38
CA LEU A 81 1.65 13.79 7.16
C LEU A 81 0.31 13.89 6.44
N VAL A 82 0.02 12.90 5.60
CA VAL A 82 -1.32 12.60 5.10
C VAL A 82 -1.84 11.38 5.83
N VAL A 83 -2.91 11.56 6.60
CA VAL A 83 -3.54 10.51 7.41
C VAL A 83 -4.88 10.15 6.78
N LYS A 84 -4.99 8.88 6.35
CA LYS A 84 -6.20 8.33 5.71
C LYS A 84 -6.74 7.16 6.53
N ASN A 85 -8.04 7.13 6.76
CA ASN A 85 -8.70 5.93 7.29
C ASN A 85 -8.88 4.91 6.15
N CYS A 86 -8.39 3.69 6.34
CA CYS A 86 -8.54 2.62 5.36
C CYS A 86 -9.98 2.10 5.33
N ARG A 87 -10.51 2.02 4.10
CA ARG A 87 -11.89 1.60 3.78
C ARG A 87 -12.02 0.10 3.49
N VAL A 88 -10.98 -0.67 3.82
CA VAL A 88 -10.94 -2.13 3.59
C VAL A 88 -12.25 -2.80 4.01
N GLY A 89 -12.88 -3.51 3.08
CA GLY A 89 -14.12 -4.24 3.34
C GLY A 89 -15.43 -3.43 3.28
N GLU A 90 -15.37 -2.11 3.06
CA GLU A 90 -16.56 -1.28 2.78
C GLU A 90 -17.10 -1.50 1.35
N ASP A 91 -18.25 -0.89 1.06
CA ASP A 91 -18.80 -0.81 -0.29
C ASP A 91 -18.12 0.29 -1.11
N VAL A 92 -17.71 -0.08 -2.33
CA VAL A 92 -17.13 0.84 -3.31
C VAL A 92 -18.31 1.51 -4.04
N PRO A 93 -18.45 2.85 -3.98
CA PRO A 93 -19.49 3.55 -4.73
C PRO A 93 -19.27 3.40 -6.25
N ILE A 94 -20.28 2.95 -7.00
CA ILE A 94 -20.18 2.65 -8.45
C ILE A 94 -20.41 3.91 -9.31
N GLU A 95 -19.82 5.04 -8.94
CA GLU A 95 -20.14 6.33 -9.58
C GLU A 95 -19.29 6.62 -10.83
N THR A 96 -18.22 5.85 -11.09
CA THR A 96 -17.31 6.09 -12.23
C THR A 96 -17.32 4.98 -13.28
N HIS A 97 -17.14 5.36 -14.55
CA HIS A 97 -17.18 4.44 -15.71
C HIS A 97 -16.14 3.32 -15.59
N THR A 98 -14.96 3.60 -15.03
CA THR A 98 -13.92 2.60 -14.80
C THR A 98 -14.37 1.56 -13.76
N LEU A 99 -15.11 1.96 -12.72
CA LEU A 99 -15.69 1.00 -11.75
C LEU A 99 -16.81 0.13 -12.36
N GLN A 100 -17.46 0.57 -13.44
CA GLN A 100 -18.41 -0.28 -14.19
C GLN A 100 -17.72 -1.41 -14.96
N GLU A 101 -16.47 -1.20 -15.41
CA GLU A 101 -15.64 -2.26 -16.00
C GLU A 101 -15.09 -3.22 -14.93
N PHE A 102 -14.91 -2.73 -13.70
CA PHE A 102 -14.46 -3.50 -12.54
C PHE A 102 -15.59 -3.67 -11.50
N CYS A 103 -16.72 -4.27 -11.89
CA CYS A 103 -17.88 -4.53 -11.01
C CYS A 103 -17.53 -5.24 -9.67
N ASP A 104 -16.36 -5.87 -9.57
CA ASP A 104 -15.86 -6.55 -8.37
C ASP A 104 -14.69 -5.82 -7.67
N ALA A 105 -14.48 -4.52 -7.94
CA ALA A 105 -13.45 -3.73 -7.28
C ALA A 105 -13.68 -3.71 -5.75
N GLU A 106 -12.61 -3.95 -5.00
CA GLU A 106 -12.61 -3.93 -3.54
C GLU A 106 -11.53 -2.98 -3.05
N PHE A 107 -11.81 -2.22 -1.99
CA PHE A 107 -10.76 -1.43 -1.35
C PHE A 107 -9.63 -2.33 -0.86
N ASN A 108 -8.40 -1.94 -1.18
CA ASN A 108 -7.19 -2.60 -0.72
C ASN A 108 -7.14 -2.61 0.81
N SER A 109 -6.59 -3.69 1.38
CA SER A 109 -6.12 -3.65 2.76
C SER A 109 -4.98 -2.64 2.93
N PRO A 110 -4.69 -2.18 4.16
CA PRO A 110 -3.60 -1.24 4.40
C PRO A 110 -2.25 -1.73 3.85
N TRP A 111 -1.99 -3.03 3.98
CA TRP A 111 -0.74 -3.64 3.54
C TRP A 111 -0.70 -3.90 2.04
N GLU A 112 -1.84 -4.22 1.41
CA GLU A 112 -1.91 -4.32 -0.06
C GLU A 112 -1.64 -2.97 -0.70
N GLU A 113 -2.24 -1.91 -0.17
CA GLU A 113 -2.04 -0.55 -0.67
C GLU A 113 -0.56 -0.17 -0.63
N PHE A 114 0.08 -0.32 0.54
CA PHE A 114 1.51 -0.03 0.69
C PHE A 114 2.39 -0.93 -0.18
N ALA A 115 2.09 -2.22 -0.28
CA ALA A 115 2.87 -3.15 -1.11
C ALA A 115 2.80 -2.76 -2.59
N LEU A 116 1.61 -2.45 -3.11
CA LEU A 116 1.43 -2.05 -4.50
C LEU A 116 2.09 -0.68 -4.79
N VAL A 117 1.97 0.28 -3.88
CA VAL A 117 2.62 1.59 -4.04
C VAL A 117 4.13 1.44 -4.06
N MET A 118 4.71 0.64 -3.15
CA MET A 118 6.15 0.42 -3.10
C MET A 118 6.66 -0.37 -4.30
N GLU A 119 5.94 -1.39 -4.76
CA GLU A 119 6.26 -2.13 -5.98
C GLU A 119 6.22 -1.21 -7.22
N MET A 120 5.23 -0.32 -7.30
CA MET A 120 5.14 0.68 -8.37
C MET A 120 6.30 1.68 -8.31
N GLN A 121 6.71 2.11 -7.11
CA GLN A 121 7.88 2.99 -6.92
C GLN A 121 9.19 2.33 -7.34
N GLU A 122 9.36 1.03 -7.10
CA GLU A 122 10.55 0.29 -7.57
C GLU A 122 10.63 0.25 -9.10
N GLY A 123 9.49 0.30 -9.77
CA GLY A 123 9.40 0.54 -11.21
C GLY A 123 10.01 -0.57 -12.07
N LEU A 124 10.15 -1.79 -11.51
CA LEU A 124 10.77 -2.94 -12.17
C LEU A 124 9.95 -3.48 -13.34
N TYR A 125 8.63 -3.34 -13.28
CA TYR A 125 7.71 -3.77 -14.34
C TYR A 125 7.42 -2.64 -15.34
N GLY A 126 7.21 -3.03 -16.60
CA GLY A 126 6.92 -2.12 -17.70
C GLY A 126 8.14 -1.28 -18.14
N PRO A 127 7.93 -0.31 -19.05
CA PRO A 127 9.02 0.47 -19.62
C PRO A 127 9.75 1.32 -18.56
N ARG A 128 11.09 1.42 -18.66
CA ARG A 128 11.94 2.14 -17.68
C ARG A 128 11.93 3.65 -17.87
N GLU A 129 11.64 4.10 -19.08
CA GLU A 129 11.54 5.51 -19.45
C GLU A 129 10.27 6.17 -18.90
N ILE A 130 9.22 5.40 -18.64
CA ILE A 130 7.99 5.92 -18.03
C ILE A 130 8.18 6.00 -16.52
N LYS A 131 8.09 7.23 -15.99
CA LYS A 131 8.17 7.51 -14.57
C LYS A 131 6.80 7.92 -14.05
N VAL A 132 6.35 7.22 -13.01
CA VAL A 132 5.16 7.60 -12.24
C VAL A 132 5.63 7.77 -10.80
N LYS A 133 5.58 8.99 -10.27
CA LYS A 133 5.93 9.25 -8.87
C LYS A 133 4.72 9.03 -7.98
N THR A 134 4.95 8.74 -6.72
CA THR A 134 3.91 8.56 -5.70
C THR A 134 4.33 9.18 -4.39
N GLN A 135 3.39 9.29 -3.46
CA GLN A 135 3.67 9.58 -2.06
C GLN A 135 4.51 8.47 -1.44
N GLN A 136 5.38 8.84 -0.50
CA GLN A 136 6.09 7.85 0.31
C GLN A 136 5.13 7.25 1.34
N PRO A 137 4.90 5.92 1.33
CA PRO A 137 4.15 5.24 2.38
C PRO A 137 5.02 5.19 3.64
N LEU A 138 4.63 5.90 4.69
CA LEU A 138 5.45 6.06 5.90
C LEU A 138 5.08 5.00 6.94
N ALA A 139 3.81 4.94 7.33
CA ALA A 139 3.40 4.08 8.43
C ALA A 139 1.95 3.62 8.33
N ILE A 140 1.66 2.48 8.95
CA ILE A 140 0.31 2.02 9.24
C ILE A 140 0.15 2.05 10.75
N TYR A 141 -0.83 2.82 11.24
CA TYR A 141 -1.18 2.86 12.65
C TYR A 141 -2.56 2.23 12.87
N VAL A 142 -2.64 1.37 13.88
CA VAL A 142 -3.82 0.62 14.27
C VAL A 142 -4.16 1.02 15.71
N PRO A 143 -5.12 1.94 15.90
CA PRO A 143 -5.53 2.36 17.23
C PRO A 143 -5.98 1.18 18.11
N PRO A 144 -5.82 1.27 19.44
CA PRO A 144 -6.23 0.21 20.37
C PRO A 144 -7.75 0.00 20.38
N GLU A 145 -8.53 1.03 20.04
CA GLU A 145 -9.98 0.98 20.09
C GLU A 145 -10.55 0.01 19.06
N LYS A 146 -11.61 -0.69 19.48
CA LYS A 146 -12.45 -1.48 18.59
C LYS A 146 -13.74 -0.72 18.30
N MET A 147 -14.09 -0.66 17.02
CA MET A 147 -15.37 -0.18 16.54
C MET A 147 -16.48 -1.15 16.92
N GLN A 148 -17.69 -0.63 17.06
CA GLN A 148 -18.90 -1.44 17.04
C GLN A 148 -19.18 -1.95 15.62
N PRO A 149 -19.82 -3.13 15.44
CA PRO A 149 -20.05 -3.72 14.12
C PRO A 149 -20.70 -2.76 13.10
N TRP A 150 -21.71 -1.99 13.54
CA TRP A 150 -22.40 -1.02 12.70
C TRP A 150 -21.54 0.19 12.31
N GLN A 151 -20.57 0.57 13.15
CA GLN A 151 -19.65 1.69 12.87
C GLN A 151 -18.65 1.34 11.76
N SER A 152 -18.35 0.05 11.59
CA SER A 152 -17.34 -0.36 10.63
C SER A 152 -17.78 -0.11 9.18
N GLY A 153 -19.08 -0.21 8.87
CA GLY A 153 -19.57 -0.20 7.48
C GLY A 153 -19.04 -1.37 6.63
N ARG A 154 -18.33 -2.33 7.23
CA ARG A 154 -17.59 -3.37 6.52
C ARG A 154 -18.38 -4.65 6.39
N SER A 155 -18.31 -5.25 5.22
CA SER A 155 -18.86 -6.57 4.96
C SER A 155 -17.91 -7.68 5.44
N ARG A 156 -18.45 -8.61 6.23
CA ARG A 156 -17.73 -9.83 6.65
C ARG A 156 -17.28 -10.68 5.46
N SER A 157 -18.09 -10.78 4.41
CA SER A 157 -17.73 -11.57 3.23
C SER A 157 -16.55 -10.94 2.48
N LYS A 158 -16.54 -9.60 2.33
CA LYS A 158 -15.41 -8.85 1.75
C LYS A 158 -14.15 -9.02 2.56
N ILE A 159 -14.21 -8.79 3.88
CA ILE A 159 -13.04 -8.98 4.76
C ILE A 159 -12.52 -10.43 4.69
N ASN A 160 -13.40 -11.42 4.61
CA ASN A 160 -12.98 -12.81 4.45
C ASN A 160 -12.30 -13.05 3.09
N ARG A 161 -12.78 -12.46 2.00
CA ARG A 161 -12.13 -12.50 0.69
C ARG A 161 -10.77 -11.82 0.70
N ILE A 162 -10.66 -10.64 1.29
CA ILE A 162 -9.39 -9.90 1.42
C ILE A 162 -8.41 -10.70 2.27
N ARG A 163 -8.81 -11.22 3.44
CA ARG A 163 -7.97 -12.16 4.21
C ARG A 163 -7.56 -13.38 3.37
N ALA A 164 -8.45 -13.87 2.52
CA ALA A 164 -8.19 -14.95 1.58
C ALA A 164 -7.42 -14.53 0.31
N LYS A 165 -7.06 -13.24 0.13
CA LYS A 165 -6.17 -12.67 -0.92
C LYS A 165 -4.84 -12.16 -0.34
N THR A 166 -4.83 -11.64 0.88
CA THR A 166 -3.71 -11.02 1.59
C THR A 166 -3.19 -11.89 2.73
N PRO A 167 -2.21 -12.76 2.49
CA PRO A 167 -1.67 -13.62 3.52
C PRO A 167 -0.69 -12.86 4.42
N GLY A 168 -0.83 -12.93 5.75
CA GLY A 168 0.23 -12.54 6.69
C GLY A 168 -0.21 -11.63 7.84
N ILE A 169 -1.37 -10.97 7.73
CA ILE A 169 -1.94 -10.18 8.83
C ILE A 169 -3.42 -10.50 9.02
N ASP A 170 -3.80 -10.72 10.29
CA ASP A 170 -5.19 -10.87 10.66
C ASP A 170 -5.88 -9.50 10.66
N LEU A 171 -6.50 -9.16 9.53
CA LEU A 171 -7.37 -7.99 9.37
C LEU A 171 -8.59 -8.11 10.30
N ASP A 172 -8.56 -7.55 11.49
CA ASP A 172 -9.74 -7.43 12.35
C ASP A 172 -10.73 -6.42 11.72
N ILE A 173 -11.95 -6.89 11.47
CA ILE A 173 -13.06 -6.10 10.88
C ILE A 173 -13.43 -4.91 11.78
N LEU A 174 -13.26 -5.03 13.09
CA LEU A 174 -13.62 -4.01 14.08
C LEU A 174 -12.47 -3.04 14.37
N LYS A 175 -11.25 -3.29 13.90
CA LYS A 175 -10.14 -2.37 14.10
C LYS A 175 -10.12 -1.27 13.04
N GLN A 176 -9.75 -0.07 13.44
CA GLN A 176 -9.41 0.98 12.48
C GLN A 176 -7.99 0.79 11.97
N TYR A 177 -7.74 1.19 10.73
CA TYR A 177 -6.40 1.23 10.15
C TYR A 177 -6.19 2.61 9.55
N LYS A 178 -5.10 3.26 9.94
CA LYS A 178 -4.71 4.58 9.47
C LYS A 178 -3.47 4.44 8.62
N LEU A 179 -3.61 4.78 7.35
CA LEU A 179 -2.52 4.85 6.39
C LEU A 179 -1.89 6.25 6.48
N ILE A 180 -0.58 6.29 6.66
CA ILE A 180 0.17 7.53 6.83
C ILE A 180 1.16 7.66 5.68
N TYR A 181 0.99 8.70 4.88
CA TYR A 181 1.85 9.05 3.75
C TYR A 181 2.57 10.37 4.00
N LYS A 182 3.68 10.59 3.30
CA LYS A 182 4.32 11.91 3.26
C LYS A 182 3.47 12.88 2.43
N TRP A 183 3.26 14.09 2.91
CA TRP A 183 2.67 15.17 2.12
C TRP A 183 3.56 15.53 0.94
N ILE A 184 2.95 15.72 -0.23
CA ILE A 184 3.62 16.27 -1.41
C ILE A 184 3.28 17.75 -1.43
N LYS A 185 4.28 18.61 -1.24
CA LYS A 185 4.13 20.05 -1.42
C LYS A 185 3.91 20.33 -2.90
N GLY A 186 2.72 20.82 -3.24
CA GLY A 186 2.30 20.93 -4.63
C GLY A 186 0.83 21.30 -4.78
N LYS A 187 0.37 21.27 -6.03
CA LYS A 187 -1.02 21.52 -6.42
C LYS A 187 -1.56 20.34 -7.21
N ASN A 188 -2.82 20.00 -7.00
CA ASN A 188 -3.51 19.04 -7.86
C ASN A 188 -3.82 19.66 -9.24
N LEU A 189 -4.14 18.83 -10.22
CA LEU A 189 -4.33 19.31 -11.60
C LEU A 189 -5.44 20.38 -11.72
N PRO A 190 -6.63 20.22 -11.11
CA PRO A 190 -7.63 21.30 -11.06
C PRO A 190 -7.11 22.62 -10.46
N GLU A 191 -6.42 22.57 -9.31
CA GLU A 191 -5.83 23.76 -8.66
C GLU A 191 -4.79 24.48 -9.52
N VAL A 192 -4.11 23.76 -10.42
CA VAL A 192 -3.22 24.39 -11.41
C VAL A 192 -4.02 25.10 -12.50
N PHE A 193 -5.11 24.50 -12.99
CA PHE A 193 -5.98 25.12 -13.99
C PHE A 193 -6.75 26.34 -13.47
N GLU A 194 -7.07 26.41 -12.17
CA GLU A 194 -7.64 27.61 -11.53
C GLU A 194 -6.74 28.86 -11.68
N ARG A 195 -5.46 28.68 -12.04
CA ARG A 195 -4.48 29.76 -12.25
C ARG A 195 -4.19 30.05 -13.71
N ILE A 196 -4.90 29.38 -14.62
CA ILE A 196 -4.79 29.56 -16.06
C ILE A 196 -6.05 30.27 -16.54
N ASP A 197 -5.88 31.39 -17.24
CA ASP A 197 -7.00 32.17 -17.80
C ASP A 197 -7.55 31.46 -19.04
N MET A 198 -8.56 30.62 -18.83
CA MET A 198 -9.15 29.73 -19.83
C MET A 198 -10.61 29.44 -19.45
N ASP A 199 -11.48 29.18 -20.43
CA ASP A 199 -12.87 28.85 -20.15
C ASP A 199 -13.06 27.43 -19.58
N ASP A 200 -14.18 27.22 -18.89
CA ASP A 200 -14.48 25.96 -18.19
C ASP A 200 -14.59 24.74 -19.14
N GLU A 201 -15.01 24.93 -20.39
CA GLU A 201 -15.15 23.86 -21.38
C GLU A 201 -13.75 23.38 -21.84
N GLU A 202 -12.86 24.32 -22.12
CA GLU A 202 -11.46 24.05 -22.43
C GLU A 202 -10.71 23.42 -21.25
N ILE A 203 -10.90 23.93 -20.02
CA ILE A 203 -10.35 23.33 -18.80
C ILE A 203 -10.82 21.88 -18.68
N THR A 204 -12.12 21.62 -18.81
CA THR A 204 -12.69 20.27 -18.70
C THR A 204 -12.09 19.32 -19.75
N ARG A 205 -11.90 19.80 -20.99
CA ARG A 205 -11.26 19.02 -22.06
C ARG A 205 -9.81 18.66 -21.71
N HIS A 206 -9.04 19.62 -21.20
CA HIS A 206 -7.64 19.40 -20.81
C HIS A 206 -7.48 18.50 -19.59
N LEU A 207 -8.31 18.67 -18.55
CA LEU A 207 -8.36 17.78 -17.39
C LEU A 207 -8.56 16.33 -17.80
N LYS A 208 -9.55 16.06 -18.66
CA LYS A 208 -9.83 14.71 -19.18
C LYS A 208 -8.64 14.14 -19.97
N ALA A 209 -8.07 14.93 -20.86
CA ALA A 209 -6.96 14.50 -21.71
C ALA A 209 -5.69 14.18 -20.89
N ILE A 210 -5.35 15.03 -19.92
CA ILE A 210 -4.19 14.80 -19.04
C ILE A 210 -4.44 13.59 -18.12
N ASN A 211 -5.65 13.45 -17.55
CA ASN A 211 -6.00 12.29 -16.74
C ASN A 211 -5.84 10.98 -17.54
N TYR A 212 -6.28 10.97 -18.81
CA TYR A 212 -6.09 9.83 -19.69
C TYR A 212 -4.60 9.50 -19.96
N GLN A 213 -3.74 10.52 -20.11
CA GLN A 213 -2.30 10.29 -20.28
C GLN A 213 -1.66 9.68 -19.03
N ALA A 214 -2.04 10.15 -17.84
CA ALA A 214 -1.57 9.58 -16.58
C ALA A 214 -2.05 8.13 -16.40
N LEU A 215 -3.33 7.85 -16.71
CA LEU A 215 -3.89 6.50 -16.72
C LEU A 215 -3.16 5.58 -17.71
N SER A 216 -2.87 6.07 -18.92
CA SER A 216 -2.12 5.30 -19.93
C SER A 216 -0.69 4.99 -19.46
N ALA A 217 -0.03 5.96 -18.82
CA ALA A 217 1.31 5.75 -18.26
C ALA A 217 1.30 4.70 -17.13
N LEU A 218 0.33 4.75 -16.22
CA LEU A 218 0.11 3.72 -15.19
C LEU A 218 -0.13 2.35 -15.82
N GLY A 219 -1.02 2.26 -16.81
CA GLY A 219 -1.34 1.02 -17.51
C GLY A 219 -0.13 0.39 -18.17
N ARG A 220 0.71 1.19 -18.83
CA ARG A 220 2.00 0.73 -19.40
C ARG A 220 2.99 0.28 -18.34
N LYS A 221 2.91 0.82 -17.12
CA LYS A 221 3.67 0.34 -15.96
C LYS A 221 3.01 -0.85 -15.25
N GLY A 222 1.93 -1.41 -15.78
CA GLY A 222 1.27 -2.59 -15.24
C GLY A 222 0.38 -2.30 -14.03
N TYR A 223 -0.09 -1.06 -13.89
CA TYR A 223 -0.97 -0.64 -12.80
C TYR A 223 -2.19 0.13 -13.30
N LEU A 224 -3.25 0.18 -12.50
CA LEU A 224 -4.39 1.06 -12.71
C LEU A 224 -4.97 1.48 -11.36
N VAL A 225 -5.55 2.68 -11.30
CA VAL A 225 -6.32 3.15 -10.15
C VAL A 225 -7.77 3.27 -10.61
N ALA A 226 -8.65 2.43 -10.09
CA ALA A 226 -9.99 2.26 -10.67
C ALA A 226 -10.88 3.53 -10.54
N ASP A 227 -10.65 4.38 -9.54
CA ASP A 227 -11.36 5.66 -9.38
C ASP A 227 -10.44 6.86 -9.63
N MET A 228 -9.51 6.76 -10.59
CA MET A 228 -8.56 7.85 -10.85
C MET A 228 -9.24 9.11 -11.41
N LYS A 229 -9.01 10.23 -10.73
CA LYS A 229 -9.55 11.54 -11.09
C LYS A 229 -8.43 12.58 -11.26
N PRO A 230 -8.67 13.69 -11.96
CA PRO A 230 -7.70 14.78 -12.09
C PRO A 230 -7.10 15.27 -10.76
N GLU A 231 -7.89 15.27 -9.68
CA GLU A 231 -7.49 15.63 -8.32
C GLU A 231 -6.38 14.72 -7.77
N HIS A 232 -6.21 13.52 -8.33
CA HIS A 232 -5.20 12.56 -7.92
C HIS A 232 -3.84 12.80 -8.58
N ILE A 233 -3.72 13.79 -9.47
CA ILE A 233 -2.48 14.16 -10.16
C ILE A 233 -1.92 15.41 -9.49
N ILE A 234 -0.76 15.27 -8.84
CA ILE A 234 -0.09 16.35 -8.10
C ILE A 234 1.16 16.80 -8.84
N PHE A 235 1.25 18.10 -9.13
CA PHE A 235 2.49 18.76 -9.56
C PHE A 235 3.23 19.29 -8.34
N SER A 236 4.56 19.18 -8.35
CA SER A 236 5.37 19.73 -7.28
C SER A 236 5.19 21.25 -7.17
N GLU A 237 5.44 21.81 -6.00
CA GLU A 237 5.37 23.27 -5.80
C GLU A 237 6.24 24.03 -6.81
N ALA A 238 7.45 23.53 -7.10
CA ALA A 238 8.35 24.12 -8.09
C ALA A 238 7.76 24.07 -9.52
N ASP A 239 7.16 22.95 -9.92
CA ASP A 239 6.54 22.82 -11.24
C ASP A 239 5.28 23.69 -11.35
N ALA A 240 4.46 23.76 -10.30
CA ALA A 240 3.29 24.62 -10.23
C ALA A 240 3.68 26.11 -10.34
N LEU A 241 4.72 26.55 -9.63
CA LEU A 241 5.24 27.92 -9.74
C LEU A 241 5.76 28.21 -11.16
N ARG A 242 6.51 27.28 -11.75
CA ARG A 242 7.00 27.41 -13.13
C ARG A 242 5.86 27.58 -14.15
N ILE A 243 4.75 26.86 -13.96
CA ILE A 243 3.54 27.00 -14.79
C ILE A 243 2.93 28.39 -14.61
N GLU A 244 2.81 28.89 -13.37
CA GLU A 244 2.29 30.24 -13.12
C GLU A 244 3.19 31.32 -13.73
N GLU A 245 4.51 31.23 -13.57
CA GLU A 245 5.48 32.18 -14.12
C GLU A 245 5.44 32.23 -15.66
N THR A 246 5.20 31.08 -16.31
CA THR A 246 5.03 31.00 -17.76
C THR A 246 3.85 31.86 -18.24
N GLY A 247 2.80 31.98 -17.42
CA GLY A 247 1.63 32.82 -17.69
C GLY A 247 1.84 34.32 -17.44
N ARG A 248 2.83 34.71 -16.62
CA ARG A 248 3.08 36.11 -16.22
C ARG A 248 3.88 36.94 -17.23
N SER A 249 4.34 36.34 -18.32
CA SER A 249 5.06 37.08 -19.37
C SER A 249 4.13 38.12 -20.02
N GLN A 250 4.30 39.39 -19.62
CA GLN A 250 3.49 40.52 -20.07
C GLN A 250 3.45 40.59 -21.61
N ASN A 251 2.25 40.70 -22.17
CA ASN A 251 1.92 40.87 -23.61
C ASN A 251 1.81 39.62 -24.50
N ASN A 252 1.43 38.45 -23.98
CA ASN A 252 1.15 37.32 -24.86
C ASN A 252 -0.29 36.83 -24.77
N ILE A 253 -1.07 37.06 -25.83
CA ILE A 253 -2.43 36.53 -26.04
C ILE A 253 -2.45 34.98 -25.96
N ASP A 254 -1.31 34.33 -26.16
CA ASP A 254 -1.12 32.88 -26.08
C ASP A 254 -0.41 32.42 -24.79
N ALA A 255 -0.48 33.19 -23.70
CA ALA A 255 0.13 32.82 -22.42
C ALA A 255 -0.41 31.49 -21.88
N TYR A 256 -1.74 31.32 -21.88
CA TYR A 256 -2.39 30.08 -21.41
C TYR A 256 -1.98 28.85 -22.24
N LYS A 257 -1.82 29.00 -23.57
CA LYS A 257 -1.37 27.91 -24.45
C LYS A 257 0.00 27.38 -24.05
N ARG A 258 0.94 28.27 -23.72
CA ARG A 258 2.28 27.87 -23.24
C ARG A 258 2.24 27.18 -21.87
N GLN A 259 1.35 27.62 -20.98
CA GLN A 259 1.14 26.95 -19.68
C GLN A 259 0.59 25.53 -19.89
N VAL A 260 -0.37 25.37 -20.79
CA VAL A 260 -0.96 24.08 -21.17
C VAL A 260 0.07 23.18 -21.85
N GLU A 261 0.86 23.69 -22.79
CA GLU A 261 1.96 22.95 -23.42
C GLU A 261 2.97 22.45 -22.39
N LEU A 262 3.34 23.30 -21.42
CA LEU A 262 4.22 22.92 -20.32
C LEU A 262 3.59 21.82 -19.45
N LEU A 263 2.30 21.90 -19.13
CA LEU A 263 1.58 20.86 -18.39
C LEU A 263 1.66 19.50 -19.10
N TYR A 264 1.40 19.45 -20.41
CA TYR A 264 1.53 18.22 -21.19
C TYR A 264 2.96 17.69 -21.22
N GLN A 265 3.94 18.59 -21.34
CA GLN A 265 5.35 18.19 -21.33
C GLN A 265 5.75 17.59 -19.97
N LEU A 266 5.33 18.20 -18.86
CA LEU A 266 5.58 17.69 -17.52
C LEU A 266 4.95 16.30 -17.32
N ILE A 267 3.72 16.08 -17.80
CA ILE A 267 3.07 14.77 -17.74
C ILE A 267 3.85 13.73 -18.55
N LYS A 268 4.22 14.07 -19.79
CA LYS A 268 4.99 13.20 -20.67
C LYS A 268 6.35 12.80 -20.08
N ASP A 269 7.00 13.74 -19.38
CA ASP A 269 8.30 13.53 -18.76
C ASP A 269 8.22 12.87 -17.37
N GLY A 270 7.00 12.60 -16.87
CA GLY A 270 6.80 12.00 -15.54
C GLY A 270 7.05 12.97 -14.37
N HIS A 271 6.89 14.28 -14.60
CA HIS A 271 6.94 15.34 -13.60
C HIS A 271 5.58 15.56 -12.93
N TYR A 272 5.02 14.49 -12.39
CA TYR A 272 3.82 14.50 -11.57
C TYR A 272 3.88 13.33 -10.59
N SER A 273 3.06 13.40 -9.54
CA SER A 273 2.84 12.30 -8.63
C SER A 273 1.37 11.89 -8.67
N VAL A 274 1.09 10.60 -8.56
CA VAL A 274 -0.26 10.06 -8.35
C VAL A 274 -0.50 9.91 -6.86
N VAL A 275 -1.73 10.15 -6.41
CA VAL A 275 -2.21 9.89 -5.05
C VAL A 275 -3.50 9.07 -5.07
N ASP A 276 -3.99 8.73 -3.88
CA ASP A 276 -5.21 7.95 -3.63
C ASP A 276 -5.18 6.52 -4.21
N TYR A 277 -4.61 5.59 -3.43
CA TYR A 277 -4.29 4.23 -3.89
C TYR A 277 -5.28 3.17 -3.38
N GLU A 278 -6.42 3.56 -2.83
CA GLU A 278 -7.36 2.61 -2.20
C GLU A 278 -7.91 1.56 -3.18
N LEU A 279 -7.89 1.89 -4.47
CA LEU A 279 -8.30 1.04 -5.58
C LEU A 279 -7.17 0.87 -6.61
N LEU A 280 -5.92 0.95 -6.15
CA LEU A 280 -4.74 0.62 -6.96
C LEU A 280 -4.71 -0.89 -7.19
N LEU A 281 -4.55 -1.31 -8.44
CA LEU A 281 -4.49 -2.71 -8.84
C LEU A 281 -3.34 -2.89 -9.82
N ARG A 282 -2.82 -4.12 -9.91
CA ARG A 282 -2.02 -4.54 -11.07
C ARG A 282 -2.95 -4.74 -12.27
N THR A 283 -2.45 -4.55 -13.48
CA THR A 283 -3.17 -5.04 -14.67
C THR A 283 -3.23 -6.58 -14.64
N VAL A 284 -4.16 -7.16 -15.40
CA VAL A 284 -4.34 -8.62 -15.46
C VAL A 284 -3.06 -9.32 -15.93
N GLU A 285 -2.36 -8.74 -16.90
CA GLU A 285 -1.11 -9.25 -17.44
C GLU A 285 -0.02 -9.25 -16.37
N HIS A 286 0.14 -8.12 -15.68
CA HIS A 286 1.15 -7.97 -14.64
C HIS A 286 0.87 -8.91 -13.45
N ASP A 287 -0.39 -9.03 -13.01
CA ASP A 287 -0.77 -9.92 -11.92
C ASP A 287 -0.51 -11.40 -12.25
N ASN A 288 -0.81 -11.82 -13.48
CA ASN A 288 -0.50 -13.18 -13.96
C ASN A 288 1.01 -13.44 -14.01
N GLU A 289 1.80 -12.47 -14.46
CA GLU A 289 3.26 -12.59 -14.48
C GLU A 289 3.84 -12.69 -13.07
N VAL A 290 3.38 -11.87 -12.12
CA VAL A 290 3.79 -11.95 -10.71
C VAL A 290 3.48 -13.32 -10.13
N LYS A 291 2.25 -13.84 -10.33
CA LYS A 291 1.87 -15.18 -9.87
C LYS A 291 2.76 -16.27 -10.47
N ASN A 292 3.02 -16.21 -11.77
CA ASN A 292 3.87 -17.18 -12.46
C ASN A 292 5.31 -17.11 -11.96
N SER A 293 5.90 -15.91 -11.87
CA SER A 293 7.26 -15.69 -11.39
C SER A 293 7.45 -16.22 -9.97
N ARG A 294 6.50 -15.95 -9.06
CA ARG A 294 6.55 -16.48 -7.68
C ARG A 294 6.53 -18.00 -7.64
N ARG A 295 5.74 -18.65 -8.50
CA ARG A 295 5.72 -20.13 -8.60
C ARG A 295 7.06 -20.67 -9.09
N HIS A 296 7.67 -20.05 -10.11
CA HIS A 296 8.98 -20.48 -10.61
C HIS A 296 10.06 -20.35 -9.53
N HIS A 297 10.14 -19.20 -8.85
CA HIS A 297 11.07 -19.02 -7.74
C HIS A 297 10.86 -20.04 -6.61
N TYR A 298 9.61 -20.37 -6.27
CA TYR A 298 9.33 -21.43 -5.31
C TYR A 298 9.91 -22.78 -5.75
N LEU A 299 9.75 -23.16 -7.02
CA LEU A 299 10.27 -24.44 -7.51
C LEU A 299 11.80 -24.49 -7.48
N ASP A 300 12.47 -23.39 -7.84
CA ASP A 300 13.92 -23.26 -7.72
C ASP A 300 14.39 -23.31 -6.26
N ASP A 301 13.75 -22.55 -5.37
CA ASP A 301 14.06 -22.52 -3.95
C ASP A 301 13.79 -23.88 -3.29
N GLN A 302 12.77 -24.62 -3.75
CA GLN A 302 12.41 -25.95 -3.24
C GLN A 302 13.39 -27.04 -3.71
N ARG A 303 13.90 -26.93 -4.95
CA ARG A 303 15.03 -27.74 -5.45
C ARG A 303 16.26 -27.51 -4.58
N ASP A 304 16.54 -26.24 -4.29
CA ASP A 304 17.72 -25.80 -3.54
C ASP A 304 17.46 -25.64 -2.04
N ARG A 305 16.43 -26.30 -1.49
CA ARG A 305 15.96 -26.06 -0.11
C ARG A 305 17.02 -26.29 0.97
N PHE A 306 18.04 -27.10 0.71
CA PHE A 306 19.15 -27.36 1.64
C PHE A 306 20.38 -26.48 1.39
N LYS A 307 20.33 -25.56 0.42
CA LYS A 307 21.38 -24.56 0.23
C LYS A 307 21.07 -23.33 1.11
N PRO A 308 21.95 -22.95 2.04
CA PRO A 308 21.68 -21.81 2.90
C PRO A 308 21.64 -20.50 2.11
N THR A 309 20.62 -19.68 2.39
CA THR A 309 20.47 -18.31 1.87
C THR A 309 20.63 -17.28 3.00
N SER A 310 20.65 -15.98 2.67
CA SER A 310 20.69 -14.92 3.69
C SER A 310 19.50 -15.06 4.64
N LEU A 311 19.77 -15.13 5.95
CA LEU A 311 18.75 -15.34 6.97
C LEU A 311 18.21 -13.98 7.44
N PRO A 312 16.92 -13.68 7.22
CA PRO A 312 16.28 -12.51 7.80
C PRO A 312 16.35 -12.52 9.33
N ALA A 313 16.47 -11.35 9.96
CA ALA A 313 16.63 -11.22 11.41
C ALA A 313 15.47 -11.81 12.24
N HIS A 314 14.28 -11.93 11.64
CA HIS A 314 13.11 -12.53 12.28
C HIS A 314 13.06 -14.08 12.18
N LEU A 315 13.97 -14.69 11.42
CA LEU A 315 14.06 -16.14 11.22
C LEU A 315 15.28 -16.73 11.91
N LYS A 316 15.20 -18.01 12.27
CA LYS A 316 16.31 -18.78 12.86
C LYS A 316 16.50 -20.08 12.09
N ARG A 317 17.73 -20.56 12.01
CA ARG A 317 18.01 -21.95 11.63
C ARG A 317 17.90 -22.82 12.88
N ILE A 318 17.20 -23.94 12.77
CA ILE A 318 17.07 -24.93 13.85
C ILE A 318 17.19 -26.32 13.25
N GLU A 319 17.84 -27.23 13.98
CA GLU A 319 17.89 -28.64 13.61
C GLU A 319 17.04 -29.44 14.59
N ILE A 320 16.17 -30.31 14.08
CA ILE A 320 15.31 -31.18 14.88
C ILE A 320 15.49 -32.60 14.37
N PHE A 321 15.97 -33.51 15.22
CA PHE A 321 16.27 -34.90 14.87
C PHE A 321 17.13 -35.08 13.60
N GLY A 322 18.15 -34.23 13.42
CA GLY A 322 19.04 -34.29 12.26
C GLY A 322 18.47 -33.70 10.97
N VAL A 323 17.29 -33.07 11.03
CA VAL A 323 16.66 -32.38 9.89
C VAL A 323 16.76 -30.87 10.10
N PRO A 324 17.34 -30.11 9.14
CA PRO A 324 17.39 -28.65 9.24
C PRO A 324 16.03 -28.04 8.92
N TYR A 325 15.71 -26.96 9.63
CA TYR A 325 14.52 -26.14 9.44
C TYR A 325 14.87 -24.65 9.53
N ILE A 326 14.10 -23.86 8.79
CA ILE A 326 13.93 -22.43 9.01
C ILE A 326 12.73 -22.24 9.93
N TYR A 327 12.95 -21.57 11.05
CA TYR A 327 11.98 -21.29 12.10
C TYR A 327 11.64 -19.81 12.16
N GLY A 328 10.36 -19.50 12.35
CA GLY A 328 9.87 -18.15 12.57
C GLY A 328 8.46 -18.14 13.16
N HIS A 329 8.00 -16.95 13.55
CA HIS A 329 6.64 -16.74 14.05
C HIS A 329 5.69 -16.46 12.87
N ALA A 330 4.53 -17.12 12.87
CA ALA A 330 3.46 -16.90 11.91
C ALA A 330 2.43 -15.94 12.52
N GLU A 331 2.68 -14.64 12.36
CA GLU A 331 1.94 -13.55 13.02
C GLU A 331 0.42 -13.68 12.90
N SER A 332 -0.11 -14.02 11.72
CA SER A 332 -1.56 -14.05 11.55
C SER A 332 -2.25 -15.18 12.33
N THR A 333 -1.51 -16.17 12.79
CA THR A 333 -2.06 -17.24 13.62
C THR A 333 -1.59 -17.14 15.07
N GLY A 334 -0.66 -16.23 15.37
CA GLY A 334 0.08 -16.23 16.64
C GLY A 334 0.88 -17.52 16.87
N GLY A 335 1.13 -18.28 15.80
CA GLY A 335 1.70 -19.61 15.84
C GLY A 335 3.18 -19.63 15.47
N HIS A 336 3.76 -20.82 15.48
CA HIS A 336 5.13 -21.04 15.05
C HIS A 336 5.17 -21.86 13.76
N LEU A 337 6.09 -21.51 12.86
CA LEU A 337 6.28 -22.20 11.59
C LEU A 337 7.70 -22.74 11.49
N TRP A 338 7.81 -23.99 11.04
CA TRP A 338 9.08 -24.65 10.71
C TRP A 338 9.01 -25.11 9.26
N VAL A 339 9.89 -24.58 8.42
CA VAL A 339 10.01 -24.94 7.01
C VAL A 339 11.25 -25.77 6.81
N VAL A 340 11.09 -26.98 6.30
CA VAL A 340 12.20 -27.94 6.11
C VAL A 340 13.23 -27.36 5.14
N GLY A 341 14.51 -27.39 5.55
CA GLY A 341 15.64 -26.93 4.76
C GLY A 341 16.45 -25.81 5.45
N GLU A 342 17.41 -25.27 4.70
CA GLU A 342 18.28 -24.15 5.07
C GLU A 342 18.02 -22.87 4.24
N ASN A 343 17.17 -22.98 3.21
CA ASN A 343 16.79 -21.85 2.38
C ASN A 343 15.68 -21.01 3.04
N ALA A 344 16.06 -19.86 3.60
CA ALA A 344 15.15 -18.94 4.27
C ALA A 344 14.07 -18.35 3.35
N ARG A 345 14.27 -18.33 2.03
CA ARG A 345 13.31 -17.82 1.05
C ARG A 345 12.04 -18.67 0.96
N LEU A 346 12.12 -19.94 1.35
CA LEU A 346 10.97 -20.83 1.39
C LEU A 346 9.97 -20.48 2.49
N PHE A 347 10.41 -19.80 3.55
CA PHE A 347 9.59 -19.55 4.74
C PHE A 347 8.25 -18.91 4.39
N ASP A 348 8.29 -17.85 3.58
CA ASP A 348 7.12 -17.07 3.22
C ASP A 348 6.08 -17.90 2.46
N TYR A 349 6.47 -18.88 1.64
CA TYR A 349 5.55 -19.68 0.83
C TYR A 349 4.66 -20.62 1.67
N PHE A 350 5.11 -21.01 2.87
CA PHE A 350 4.39 -21.93 3.76
C PHE A 350 3.60 -21.23 4.87
N LEU A 351 3.70 -19.91 4.97
CA LEU A 351 2.91 -19.07 5.87
C LEU A 351 1.41 -19.46 5.75
N PRO A 352 0.74 -19.83 6.87
CA PRO A 352 -0.64 -20.36 6.85
C PRO A 352 -1.63 -19.52 6.07
N GLU A 353 -1.40 -18.22 6.02
CA GLU A 353 -2.29 -17.26 5.42
C GLU A 353 -2.34 -17.39 3.90
N ARG A 354 -1.32 -18.01 3.29
CA ARG A 354 -1.22 -18.28 1.85
C ARG A 354 -2.12 -19.40 1.37
N TRP A 355 -2.57 -20.28 2.27
CA TRP A 355 -3.24 -21.53 1.91
C TRP A 355 -4.35 -22.00 2.85
N ARG A 356 -4.46 -21.49 4.09
CA ARG A 356 -5.46 -21.96 5.06
C ARG A 356 -6.90 -21.58 4.68
N LYS A 357 -7.06 -20.50 3.92
CA LYS A 357 -8.37 -19.98 3.46
C LYS A 357 -8.61 -20.21 1.97
N THR A 358 -7.66 -20.81 1.25
CA THR A 358 -7.89 -21.18 -0.14
C THR A 358 -8.83 -22.39 -0.19
N PRO A 359 -9.66 -22.52 -1.24
CA PRO A 359 -10.50 -23.70 -1.42
C PRO A 359 -9.66 -24.98 -1.28
N SER A 360 -10.13 -25.90 -0.45
CA SER A 360 -9.41 -27.14 -0.16
C SER A 360 -10.27 -28.35 -0.49
N LEU A 361 -9.67 -29.33 -1.16
CA LEU A 361 -10.25 -30.64 -1.38
C LEU A 361 -9.85 -31.58 -0.25
N LYS A 362 -10.80 -32.14 0.46
CA LYS A 362 -10.52 -33.19 1.46
C LYS A 362 -10.09 -34.46 0.72
N LEU A 363 -8.91 -34.99 1.05
CA LEU A 363 -8.32 -36.17 0.38
C LEU A 363 -8.63 -37.49 1.10
N SER A 364 -9.10 -37.45 2.34
CA SER A 364 -9.41 -38.65 3.13
C SER A 364 -10.58 -38.41 4.06
N ASP A 365 -11.56 -39.31 4.10
CA ASP A 365 -12.72 -39.16 5.01
C ASP A 365 -12.37 -39.41 6.47
N LYS A 366 -11.38 -40.28 6.71
CA LYS A 366 -10.96 -40.72 8.06
C LYS A 366 -9.84 -39.87 8.66
N LYS A 367 -9.01 -39.25 7.82
CA LYS A 367 -7.89 -38.38 8.26
C LYS A 367 -8.16 -36.97 7.76
N GLU A 368 -7.93 -35.97 8.60
CA GLU A 368 -8.02 -34.55 8.24
C GLU A 368 -6.84 -34.16 7.33
N VAL A 369 -6.84 -34.67 6.09
CA VAL A 369 -5.87 -34.42 5.03
C VAL A 369 -6.55 -33.66 3.90
N PHE A 370 -5.94 -32.58 3.46
CA PHE A 370 -6.50 -31.65 2.51
C PHE A 370 -5.47 -31.30 1.43
N TYR A 371 -5.94 -31.18 0.20
CA TYR A 371 -5.22 -30.60 -0.91
C TYR A 371 -5.70 -29.18 -1.14
N THR A 372 -4.79 -28.26 -1.43
CA THR A 372 -5.15 -26.90 -1.83
C THR A 372 -4.10 -26.32 -2.79
N ILE A 373 -4.51 -25.31 -3.54
CA ILE A 373 -3.62 -24.49 -4.35
C ILE A 373 -3.49 -23.15 -3.64
N THR A 374 -2.26 -22.76 -3.28
CA THR A 374 -1.98 -21.48 -2.62
C THR A 374 -2.20 -20.31 -3.56
N LYS A 375 -2.18 -19.09 -3.00
CA LYS A 375 -2.24 -17.84 -3.78
C LYS A 375 -1.10 -17.67 -4.78
N ASP A 376 0.07 -18.24 -4.51
CA ASP A 376 1.21 -18.24 -5.44
C ASP A 376 1.16 -19.41 -6.44
N ASN A 377 -0.02 -20.01 -6.59
CA ASN A 377 -0.22 -21.19 -7.41
C ASN A 377 0.71 -22.34 -6.99
N ILE A 378 0.89 -22.59 -5.69
CA ILE A 378 1.67 -23.73 -5.19
C ILE A 378 0.70 -24.83 -4.77
N HIS A 379 0.98 -26.07 -5.15
CA HIS A 379 0.16 -27.21 -4.74
C HIS A 379 0.63 -27.69 -3.37
N LEU A 380 -0.26 -27.66 -2.37
CA LEU A 380 0.03 -28.14 -1.03
C LEU A 380 -0.91 -29.28 -0.64
N VAL A 381 -0.34 -30.25 0.08
CA VAL A 381 -1.10 -31.22 0.85
C VAL A 381 -0.77 -31.01 2.32
N TRP A 382 -1.79 -30.77 3.14
CA TRP A 382 -1.62 -30.54 4.56
C TRP A 382 -2.52 -31.47 5.38
N LYS A 383 -2.08 -31.78 6.60
CA LYS A 383 -2.81 -32.62 7.55
C LYS A 383 -2.78 -32.02 8.94
N THR A 384 -3.85 -32.19 9.72
CA THR A 384 -3.80 -31.92 11.17
C THR A 384 -3.23 -33.15 11.88
N SER A 385 -2.30 -32.93 12.82
CA SER A 385 -1.90 -33.97 13.77
C SER A 385 -2.82 -33.89 14.98
N ARG A 386 -3.28 -35.05 15.47
CA ARG A 386 -4.03 -35.16 16.72
C ARG A 386 -3.10 -35.58 17.85
#